data_AF-A0A351SPX8-F1
#
_entry.id   AF-A0A351SPX8-F1
#
_cell.length_a   1.000
_cell.length_b   1.000
_cell.length_c   1.000
_cell.angle_alpha   90.00
_cell.angle_beta   90.00
_cell.angle_gamma   90.00
#
_symmetry.space_group_name_H-M   'P 1'
#
loop_
_entity.id
_entity.type
_entity.pdbx_description
1 polymer ?
#
loop_
_entity_poly.entity_id
_entity_poly.type
_entity_poly.pdbx_seq_one_letter_code
_entity_poly.pdbx_strand_id
1 'polypeptide(L)'
;YKYSKTGLPLLQPLYYRYPELYDEPTYKNEYYFGTELFIAPITDRKDPVMNRTVTKLFLPNGMWYDFKTGKKFPGGKRYISFFKDEDYPVFAKQGGIIPMAILDPNNRNDTKNPERMEIHIFPGKNNTYKLYEDDGTSNAYKEGNFMTTSIDYNYLPNNFTVIIRPLEGKKGIVPVNRGYKIRFRNTRLADDVIVYLGTNRLDVKTYLDEDDFVVETPLVNTDEQLSINCKGKDIEIDAVRLINDDIDTIISDLKISTILKEKVSAIMFSEDDIKKKRIQIRKLAAQGLGDLFIKMFLKLLEYISEF
;
A
#
# COMPACT_ATOMS: atom_id res chain seq x y z
N TYR A 1 -3.07 -6.23 21.57
CA TYR A 1 -3.66 -5.17 22.39
C TYR A 1 -5.16 -4.91 22.15
N LYS A 2 -5.60 -4.37 20.99
CA LYS A 2 -7.03 -4.03 20.79
C LYS A 2 -7.99 -5.21 21.02
N TYR A 3 -7.68 -6.38 20.46
CA TYR A 3 -8.46 -7.60 20.67
C TYR A 3 -8.63 -7.95 22.16
N SER A 4 -7.58 -7.88 22.98
CA SER A 4 -7.67 -8.23 24.40
C SER A 4 -8.45 -7.21 25.24
N LYS A 5 -8.61 -5.98 24.76
CA LYS A 5 -9.35 -4.92 25.45
C LYS A 5 -10.82 -4.84 25.04
N THR A 6 -11.11 -5.00 23.75
CA THR A 6 -12.45 -4.74 23.20
C THR A 6 -13.06 -5.92 22.46
N GLY A 7 -12.34 -7.04 22.33
CA GLY A 7 -12.77 -8.18 21.51
C GLY A 7 -12.71 -7.93 20.00
N LEU A 8 -12.19 -6.78 19.54
CA LEU A 8 -12.13 -6.46 18.11
C LEU A 8 -11.09 -7.35 17.41
N PRO A 9 -11.48 -8.23 16.47
CA PRO A 9 -10.55 -9.14 15.83
C PRO A 9 -9.61 -8.40 14.88
N LEU A 10 -8.38 -8.93 14.76
CA LEU A 10 -7.37 -8.40 13.85
C LEU A 10 -7.79 -8.59 12.39
N LEU A 11 -8.35 -9.76 12.07
CA LEU A 11 -8.92 -10.09 10.77
C LEU A 11 -10.42 -9.85 10.82
N GLN A 12 -10.93 -8.92 10.02
CA GLN A 12 -12.36 -8.65 9.92
C GLN A 12 -12.83 -8.94 8.49
N PRO A 13 -13.68 -9.97 8.29
CA PRO A 13 -14.25 -10.26 6.98
C PRO A 13 -15.03 -9.08 6.41
N LEU A 14 -15.08 -8.99 5.08
CA LEU A 14 -15.76 -7.91 4.38
C LEU A 14 -17.24 -7.75 4.79
N TYR A 15 -17.94 -8.86 4.99
CA TYR A 15 -19.37 -8.88 5.33
C TYR A 15 -19.71 -8.26 6.70
N TYR A 16 -18.72 -7.98 7.56
CA TYR A 16 -18.96 -7.24 8.81
C TYR A 16 -19.44 -5.80 8.54
N ARG A 17 -19.05 -5.24 7.40
CA ARG A 17 -19.41 -3.87 6.99
C ARG A 17 -20.28 -3.82 5.74
N TYR A 18 -20.27 -4.89 4.95
CA TYR A 18 -21.03 -5.04 3.71
C TYR A 18 -21.83 -6.34 3.77
N PRO A 19 -22.91 -6.42 4.58
CA PRO A 19 -23.69 -7.65 4.75
C PRO A 19 -24.22 -8.22 3.43
N GLU A 20 -24.47 -7.37 2.44
CA GLU A 20 -24.88 -7.76 1.10
C GLU A 20 -23.86 -8.62 0.34
N LEU A 21 -22.59 -8.59 0.75
CA LEU A 21 -21.51 -9.39 0.18
C LEU A 21 -21.30 -10.73 0.91
N TYR A 22 -22.15 -11.07 1.87
CA TYR A 22 -22.05 -12.34 2.61
C TYR A 22 -22.15 -13.56 1.69
N ASP A 23 -23.08 -13.54 0.73
CA ASP A 23 -23.33 -14.62 -0.21
C ASP A 23 -22.55 -14.46 -1.54
N GLU A 24 -21.58 -13.53 -1.61
CA GLU A 24 -20.77 -13.29 -2.81
C GLU A 24 -19.48 -14.12 -2.78
N PRO A 25 -19.42 -15.29 -3.44
CA PRO A 25 -18.29 -16.21 -3.33
C PRO A 25 -16.99 -15.65 -3.92
N THR A 26 -17.09 -14.63 -4.78
CA THR A 26 -15.95 -13.97 -5.41
C THR A 26 -15.08 -13.23 -4.39
N TYR A 27 -15.67 -12.62 -3.37
CA TYR A 27 -14.95 -11.72 -2.43
C TYR A 27 -14.78 -12.33 -1.04
N LYS A 28 -15.15 -13.61 -0.86
CA LYS A 28 -15.14 -14.30 0.45
C LYS A 28 -13.78 -14.33 1.16
N ASN A 29 -12.69 -14.22 0.40
CA ASN A 29 -11.31 -14.25 0.92
C ASN A 29 -10.78 -12.85 1.27
N GLU A 30 -11.52 -11.78 0.98
CA GLU A 30 -11.11 -10.41 1.26
C GLU A 30 -11.42 -10.02 2.69
N TYR A 31 -10.50 -9.29 3.32
CA TYR A 31 -10.64 -8.91 4.72
C TYR A 31 -9.89 -7.63 5.06
N TYR A 32 -10.37 -6.94 6.10
CA TYR A 32 -9.59 -5.90 6.77
C TYR A 32 -8.55 -6.53 7.68
N PHE A 33 -7.32 -6.03 7.60
CA PHE A 33 -6.25 -6.35 8.53
C PHE A 33 -6.00 -5.15 9.45
N GLY A 34 -6.52 -5.26 10.67
CA GLY A 34 -6.53 -4.16 11.62
C GLY A 34 -7.36 -2.98 11.12
N THR A 35 -6.89 -1.75 11.41
CA THR A 35 -7.61 -0.52 11.08
C THR A 35 -7.07 0.20 9.84
N GLU A 36 -5.93 -0.22 9.31
CA GLU A 36 -5.17 0.52 8.29
C GLU A 36 -5.14 -0.19 6.94
N LEU A 37 -5.28 -1.52 6.92
CA LEU A 37 -5.08 -2.34 5.73
C LEU A 37 -6.34 -3.11 5.32
N PHE A 38 -6.45 -3.33 4.01
CA PHE A 38 -7.40 -4.23 3.36
C PHE A 38 -6.63 -5.19 2.46
N ILE A 39 -6.96 -6.48 2.51
CA ILE A 39 -6.20 -7.54 1.86
C ILE A 39 -7.13 -8.30 0.92
N ALA A 40 -6.68 -8.53 -0.32
CA ALA A 40 -7.35 -9.37 -1.30
C ALA A 40 -6.41 -10.51 -1.73
N PRO A 41 -6.39 -11.64 -1.01
CA PRO A 41 -5.49 -12.76 -1.30
C PRO A 41 -5.69 -13.33 -2.71
N ILE A 42 -4.59 -13.63 -3.39
CA ILE A 42 -4.62 -14.29 -4.70
C ILE A 42 -4.82 -15.79 -4.49
N THR A 43 -6.00 -16.30 -4.84
CA THR A 43 -6.32 -17.73 -4.70
C THR A 43 -6.54 -18.44 -6.03
N ASP A 44 -6.53 -17.70 -7.14
CA ASP A 44 -6.71 -18.23 -8.48
C ASP A 44 -5.40 -18.72 -9.10
N ARG A 45 -5.51 -19.67 -10.02
CA ARG A 45 -4.35 -20.19 -10.75
C ARG A 45 -3.82 -19.16 -11.74
N LYS A 46 -2.50 -18.98 -11.77
CA LYS A 46 -1.81 -18.16 -12.76
C LYS A 46 -2.11 -18.63 -14.19
N ASP A 47 -2.43 -17.69 -15.07
CA ASP A 47 -2.52 -17.93 -16.51
C ASP A 47 -1.10 -18.05 -17.10
N PRO A 48 -0.74 -19.18 -17.73
CA PRO A 48 0.64 -19.44 -18.16
C PRO A 48 1.08 -18.55 -19.34
N VAL A 49 0.14 -18.03 -20.13
CA VAL A 49 0.47 -17.21 -21.31
C VAL A 49 0.65 -15.75 -20.91
N MET A 50 -0.29 -15.23 -20.10
CA MET A 50 -0.17 -13.87 -19.54
C MET A 50 0.94 -13.78 -18.49
N ASN A 51 1.34 -14.92 -17.91
CA ASN A 51 2.22 -15.02 -16.75
C ASN A 51 1.69 -14.16 -15.57
N ARG A 52 0.37 -14.17 -15.37
CA ARG A 52 -0.35 -13.40 -14.36
C ARG A 52 -1.56 -14.16 -13.83
N THR A 53 -1.92 -13.90 -12.59
CA THR A 53 -3.24 -14.25 -12.07
C THR A 53 -4.20 -13.10 -12.31
N VAL A 54 -5.37 -13.41 -12.86
CA VAL A 54 -6.48 -12.45 -13.02
C VAL A 54 -7.33 -12.55 -11.77
N THR A 55 -7.40 -11.48 -10.99
CA THR A 55 -8.17 -11.46 -9.73
C THR A 55 -9.26 -10.42 -9.82
N LYS A 56 -10.49 -10.84 -9.55
CA LYS A 56 -11.62 -9.93 -9.31
C LYS A 56 -11.60 -9.55 -7.85
N LEU A 57 -11.58 -8.26 -7.55
CA LEU A 57 -11.55 -7.78 -6.16
C LEU A 57 -12.58 -6.68 -5.92
N PHE A 58 -13.06 -6.54 -4.69
CA PHE A 58 -13.91 -5.44 -4.26
C PHE A 58 -13.15 -4.56 -3.26
N LEU A 59 -13.00 -3.28 -3.58
CA LEU A 59 -12.45 -2.34 -2.62
C LEU A 59 -13.59 -1.64 -1.87
N PRO A 60 -13.59 -1.68 -0.53
CA PRO A 60 -14.59 -0.99 0.28
C PRO A 60 -14.63 0.52 0.02
N ASN A 61 -15.73 1.19 0.38
CA ASN A 61 -15.85 2.65 0.30
C ASN A 61 -14.65 3.38 0.94
N GLY A 62 -14.19 4.43 0.28
CA GLY A 62 -13.03 5.23 0.69
C GLY A 62 -12.02 5.38 -0.43
N MET A 63 -10.83 5.87 -0.09
CA MET A 63 -9.67 5.88 -0.98
C MET A 63 -8.64 4.91 -0.42
N TRP A 64 -8.12 4.05 -1.30
CA TRP A 64 -7.15 3.02 -0.98
C TRP A 64 -5.87 3.23 -1.78
N TYR A 65 -4.76 2.75 -1.26
CA TYR A 65 -3.45 2.86 -1.87
C TYR A 65 -2.82 1.48 -1.89
N ASP A 66 -2.36 1.03 -3.05
CA ASP A 66 -1.56 -0.20 -3.12
C ASP A 66 -0.32 -0.04 -2.23
N PHE A 67 -0.12 -0.99 -1.33
CA PHE A 67 0.89 -0.86 -0.28
C PHE A 67 2.31 -0.77 -0.85
N LYS A 68 2.60 -1.44 -1.97
CA LYS A 68 3.94 -1.54 -2.60
C LYS A 68 4.23 -0.44 -3.61
N THR A 69 3.23 0.12 -4.27
CA THR A 69 3.42 1.16 -5.29
C THR A 69 2.91 2.54 -4.86
N GLY A 70 2.06 2.60 -3.83
CA GLY A 70 1.39 3.83 -3.41
C GLY A 70 0.41 4.39 -4.45
N LYS A 71 0.08 3.65 -5.51
CA LYS A 71 -0.94 4.06 -6.49
C LYS A 71 -2.33 4.03 -5.86
N LYS A 72 -3.16 5.01 -6.25
CA LYS A 72 -4.51 5.21 -5.69
C LYS A 72 -5.54 4.30 -6.33
N PHE A 73 -6.50 3.88 -5.52
CA PHE A 73 -7.67 3.09 -5.89
C PHE A 73 -8.92 3.66 -5.21
N PRO A 74 -9.86 4.25 -5.97
CA PRO A 74 -11.17 4.60 -5.45
C PRO A 74 -11.94 3.36 -4.98
N GLY A 75 -12.45 3.42 -3.75
CA GLY A 75 -13.26 2.38 -3.15
C GLY A 75 -14.72 2.40 -3.62
N GLY A 76 -15.51 1.46 -3.09
CA GLY A 76 -16.93 1.32 -3.39
C GLY A 76 -17.22 0.66 -4.74
N LYS A 77 -16.21 -0.01 -5.32
CA LYS A 77 -16.32 -0.63 -6.63
C LYS A 77 -15.51 -1.92 -6.72
N ARG A 78 -15.94 -2.74 -7.67
CA ARG A 78 -15.26 -3.97 -8.07
C ARG A 78 -14.11 -3.59 -9.00
N TYR A 79 -13.08 -4.41 -9.08
CA TYR A 79 -11.88 -4.25 -9.90
C TYR A 79 -11.49 -5.58 -10.52
N ILE A 80 -10.85 -5.52 -11.69
CA ILE A 80 -10.09 -6.63 -12.26
C ILE A 80 -8.64 -6.20 -12.30
N SER A 81 -7.77 -6.98 -11.65
CA SER A 81 -6.33 -6.71 -11.57
C SER A 81 -5.52 -7.93 -11.95
N PHE A 82 -4.30 -7.67 -12.44
CA PHE A 82 -3.40 -8.69 -12.94
C PHE A 82 -2.13 -8.73 -12.10
N PHE A 83 -1.88 -9.85 -11.43
CA PHE A 83 -0.80 -9.97 -10.45
C PHE A 83 0.28 -10.99 -10.89
N LYS A 84 1.56 -10.64 -10.68
CA LYS A 84 2.70 -11.57 -10.77
C LYS A 84 2.77 -12.42 -9.50
N ASP A 85 3.67 -13.42 -9.50
CA ASP A 85 3.93 -14.25 -8.31
C ASP A 85 4.53 -13.46 -7.14
N GLU A 86 5.21 -12.35 -7.42
CA GLU A 86 5.84 -11.45 -6.43
C GLU A 86 4.90 -10.34 -5.93
N ASP A 87 3.70 -10.24 -6.49
CA ASP A 87 2.71 -9.26 -6.09
C ASP A 87 1.83 -9.81 -4.96
N TYR A 88 1.45 -8.93 -4.04
CA TYR A 88 0.54 -9.24 -2.94
C TYR A 88 -0.47 -8.10 -2.81
N PRO A 89 -1.77 -8.33 -3.07
CA PRO A 89 -2.77 -7.27 -3.07
C PRO A 89 -3.08 -6.83 -1.64
N VAL A 90 -2.37 -5.80 -1.21
CA VAL A 90 -2.47 -5.18 0.10
C VAL A 90 -2.72 -3.70 -0.12
N PHE A 91 -3.79 -3.20 0.46
CA PHE A 91 -4.25 -1.84 0.25
C PHE A 91 -4.29 -1.10 1.57
N ALA A 92 -3.54 -0.01 1.68
CA ALA A 92 -3.61 0.89 2.82
C ALA A 92 -4.71 1.92 2.60
N LYS A 93 -5.47 2.24 3.66
CA LYS A 93 -6.47 3.31 3.58
C LYS A 93 -5.78 4.67 3.41
N GLN A 94 -6.51 5.63 2.85
CA GLN A 94 -6.11 7.04 2.85
C GLN A 94 -5.81 7.57 4.25
N GLY A 95 -4.68 8.26 4.41
CA GLY A 95 -4.17 8.66 5.72
C GLY A 95 -3.56 7.51 6.53
N GLY A 96 -3.46 6.31 5.98
CA GLY A 96 -2.98 5.12 6.70
C GLY A 96 -1.59 5.33 7.27
N ILE A 97 -1.37 4.90 8.51
CA ILE A 97 -0.07 4.94 9.20
C ILE A 97 0.28 3.51 9.59
N ILE A 98 1.40 3.00 9.07
CA ILE A 98 1.82 1.61 9.26
C ILE A 98 3.23 1.59 9.81
N PRO A 99 3.39 1.43 11.14
CA PRO A 99 4.69 1.30 11.77
C PRO A 99 5.25 -0.11 11.57
N MET A 100 6.52 -0.19 11.18
CA MET A 100 7.27 -1.44 10.98
C MET A 100 8.60 -1.35 11.71
N ALA A 101 9.04 -2.46 12.30
CA ALA A 101 10.38 -2.57 12.88
C ALA A 101 11.42 -2.71 11.77
N ILE A 102 12.54 -1.98 11.89
CA ILE A 102 13.74 -2.24 11.08
C ILE A 102 14.57 -3.27 11.85
N LEU A 103 14.49 -4.53 11.44
CA LEU A 103 15.15 -5.66 12.11
C LEU A 103 16.60 -5.82 11.64
N ASP A 104 17.45 -6.33 12.53
CA ASP A 104 18.81 -6.77 12.17
C ASP A 104 18.72 -7.91 11.13
N PRO A 105 19.39 -7.81 9.97
CA PRO A 105 19.45 -8.89 9.00
C PRO A 105 19.93 -10.22 9.57
N ASN A 106 20.77 -10.20 10.61
CA ASN A 106 21.28 -11.38 11.32
C ASN A 106 20.31 -11.90 12.40
N ASN A 107 19.29 -11.13 12.79
CA ASN A 107 18.29 -11.52 13.77
C ASN A 107 16.88 -11.07 13.37
N ARG A 108 16.32 -11.73 12.35
CA ARG A 108 15.00 -11.40 11.79
C ARG A 108 13.81 -11.85 12.65
N ASN A 109 14.05 -12.60 13.73
CA ASN A 109 13.03 -13.08 14.65
C ASN A 109 13.02 -12.28 15.97
N ASP A 110 13.71 -11.14 16.03
CA ASP A 110 13.67 -10.28 17.21
C ASP A 110 12.26 -9.76 17.45
N THR A 111 11.80 -9.91 18.69
CA THR A 111 10.47 -9.49 19.15
C THR A 111 10.56 -8.36 20.16
N LYS A 112 11.77 -7.87 20.48
CA LYS A 112 11.98 -6.73 21.35
C LYS A 112 11.47 -5.44 20.70
N ASN A 113 11.21 -4.44 21.53
CA ASN A 113 10.88 -3.10 21.06
C ASN A 113 12.02 -2.56 20.19
N PRO A 114 11.76 -2.15 18.94
CA PRO A 114 12.82 -1.86 17.99
C PRO A 114 13.51 -0.53 18.29
N GLU A 115 14.83 -0.49 18.11
CA GLU A 115 15.62 0.75 18.16
C GLU A 115 15.44 1.61 16.90
N ARG A 116 14.97 1.01 15.80
CA ARG A 116 14.73 1.69 14.54
C ARG A 116 13.40 1.26 13.94
N MET A 117 12.62 2.24 13.48
CA MET A 117 11.31 2.00 12.88
C MET A 117 11.20 2.64 11.51
N GLU A 118 10.55 1.95 10.59
CA GLU A 118 10.08 2.51 9.32
C GLU A 118 8.57 2.70 9.42
N ILE A 119 8.10 3.93 9.24
CA ILE A 119 6.68 4.26 9.33
C ILE A 119 6.21 4.66 7.94
N HIS A 120 5.38 3.82 7.33
CA HIS A 120 4.76 4.10 6.04
C HIS A 120 3.52 4.98 6.28
N ILE A 121 3.45 6.10 5.59
CA ILE A 121 2.32 7.04 5.65
C ILE A 121 1.75 7.21 4.25
N PHE A 122 0.44 7.00 4.14
CA PHE A 122 -0.31 7.18 2.90
C PHE A 122 -1.03 8.52 2.91
N PRO A 123 -0.90 9.36 1.87
CA PRO A 123 -1.36 10.74 1.91
C PRO A 123 -2.90 10.87 1.88
N GLY A 124 -3.38 12.12 1.95
CA GLY A 124 -4.75 12.49 1.58
C GLY A 124 -5.75 12.63 2.72
N LYS A 125 -5.42 12.23 3.96
CA LYS A 125 -6.32 12.40 5.10
C LYS A 125 -5.59 12.38 6.45
N ASN A 126 -6.08 13.17 7.41
CA ASN A 126 -5.61 13.11 8.79
C ASN A 126 -5.86 11.73 9.40
N ASN A 127 -4.92 11.26 10.22
CA ASN A 127 -5.07 10.00 10.94
C ASN A 127 -4.20 10.01 12.21
N THR A 128 -4.59 9.19 13.18
CA THR A 128 -3.80 8.94 14.39
C THR A 128 -3.66 7.44 14.59
N TYR A 129 -2.43 6.98 14.72
CA TYR A 129 -2.12 5.61 15.10
C TYR A 129 -1.58 5.55 16.52
N LYS A 130 -2.13 4.66 17.34
CA LYS A 130 -1.65 4.39 18.70
C LYS A 130 -0.83 3.11 18.69
N LEU A 131 0.49 3.27 18.74
CA LEU A 131 1.44 2.16 18.85
C LEU A 131 1.52 1.72 20.31
N TYR A 132 1.22 0.45 20.57
CA TYR A 132 1.31 -0.17 21.89
C TYR A 132 2.54 -1.06 21.96
N GLU A 133 3.33 -0.92 23.01
CA GLU A 133 4.58 -1.63 23.24
C GLU A 133 4.65 -2.11 24.70
N ASP A 134 5.06 -3.35 24.92
CA ASP A 134 5.36 -3.94 26.24
C ASP A 134 6.60 -4.84 26.12
N ASP A 135 6.83 -5.74 27.09
CA ASP A 135 7.97 -6.67 27.03
C ASP A 135 7.74 -7.90 26.15
N GLY A 136 6.55 -8.03 25.55
CA GLY A 136 6.14 -9.11 24.66
C GLY A 136 6.06 -10.51 25.28
N THR A 137 6.36 -10.68 26.57
CA THR A 137 6.62 -12.02 27.16
C THR A 137 5.93 -12.24 28.51
N SER A 138 5.82 -11.20 29.34
CA SER A 138 5.30 -11.34 30.70
C SER A 138 3.88 -10.79 30.85
N ASN A 139 3.32 -10.91 32.06
CA ASN A 139 2.05 -10.28 32.42
C ASN A 139 2.24 -8.87 33.03
N ALA A 140 3.44 -8.31 33.00
CA ALA A 140 3.75 -7.02 33.63
C ALA A 140 2.91 -5.85 33.05
N TYR A 141 2.39 -5.99 31.84
CA TYR A 141 1.42 -5.05 31.26
C TYR A 141 0.15 -4.89 32.12
N LYS A 142 -0.24 -5.91 32.89
CA LYS A 142 -1.38 -5.85 33.83
C LYS A 142 -1.11 -4.92 35.01
N GLU A 143 0.15 -4.70 35.34
CA GLU A 143 0.63 -3.79 36.38
C GLU A 143 0.97 -2.39 35.81
N GLY A 144 0.64 -2.14 34.55
CA GLY A 144 0.92 -0.86 33.87
C GLY A 144 2.31 -0.76 33.23
N ASN A 145 3.08 -1.86 33.15
CA ASN A 145 4.36 -1.88 32.44
C ASN A 145 4.12 -2.03 30.93
N PHE A 146 3.64 -0.96 30.31
CA PHE A 146 3.50 -0.80 28.87
C PHE A 146 3.80 0.64 28.48
N MET A 147 3.90 0.90 27.18
CA MET A 147 3.98 2.23 26.60
C MET A 147 3.03 2.33 25.42
N THR A 148 2.32 3.46 25.32
CA THR A 148 1.56 3.83 24.13
C THR A 148 2.15 5.11 23.55
N THR A 149 2.53 5.04 22.27
CA THR A 149 3.06 6.17 21.50
C THR A 149 2.01 6.59 20.47
N SER A 150 1.68 7.89 20.43
CA SER A 150 0.81 8.46 19.40
C SER A 150 1.64 8.85 18.19
N ILE A 151 1.19 8.45 17.00
CA ILE A 151 1.70 8.91 15.72
C ILE A 151 0.54 9.63 15.02
N ASP A 152 0.60 10.95 15.00
CA ASP A 152 -0.41 11.79 14.38
C ASP A 152 0.09 12.26 13.02
N TYR A 153 -0.71 12.01 11.98
CA TYR A 153 -0.52 12.57 10.65
C TYR A 153 -1.56 13.65 10.42
N ASN A 154 -1.11 14.89 10.35
CA ASN A 154 -1.94 16.05 10.04
C ASN A 154 -1.67 16.44 8.59
N TYR A 155 -2.65 16.20 7.74
CA TYR A 155 -2.60 16.45 6.31
C TYR A 155 -3.31 17.76 5.97
N LEU A 156 -2.59 18.63 5.28
CA LEU A 156 -3.14 19.66 4.43
C LEU A 156 -2.51 19.49 3.04
N PRO A 157 -3.21 19.85 1.95
CA PRO A 157 -2.62 19.83 0.62
C PRO A 157 -1.28 20.58 0.61
N ASN A 158 -0.22 19.88 0.15
CA ASN A 158 1.15 20.37 0.07
C ASN A 158 1.83 20.76 1.40
N ASN A 159 1.16 20.57 2.55
CA ASN A 159 1.69 20.88 3.87
C ASN A 159 1.23 19.80 4.85
N PHE A 160 2.12 18.91 5.26
CA PHE A 160 1.75 17.85 6.19
C PHE A 160 2.76 17.72 7.31
N THR A 161 2.23 17.32 8.47
CA THR A 161 3.01 17.18 9.69
C THR A 161 2.82 15.79 10.27
N VAL A 162 3.92 15.18 10.70
CA VAL A 162 3.92 13.95 11.49
C VAL A 162 4.39 14.29 12.89
N ILE A 163 3.59 13.92 13.90
CA ILE A 163 3.93 14.12 15.31
C ILE A 163 3.99 12.76 15.98
N ILE A 164 5.15 12.42 16.54
CA ILE A 164 5.35 11.20 17.34
C ILE A 164 5.58 11.64 18.78
N ARG A 165 4.73 11.19 19.70
CA ARG A 165 4.88 11.52 21.12
C ARG A 165 4.44 10.39 22.04
N PRO A 166 5.08 10.25 23.21
CA PRO A 166 4.57 9.39 24.26
C PRO A 166 3.16 9.83 24.67
N LEU A 167 2.23 8.89 24.84
CA LEU A 167 0.86 9.18 25.22
C LEU A 167 0.52 8.68 26.63
N GLU A 168 0.83 7.43 26.93
CA GLU A 168 0.50 6.77 28.20
C GLU A 168 1.50 5.65 28.47
N GLY A 169 1.75 5.36 29.75
CA GLY A 169 2.54 4.21 30.17
C GLY A 169 3.79 4.60 30.96
N LYS A 170 4.68 3.62 31.12
CA LYS A 170 5.89 3.74 31.95
C LYS A 170 7.13 3.93 31.09
N LYS A 171 8.00 4.84 31.51
CA LYS A 171 9.32 5.03 30.91
C LYS A 171 10.17 3.77 31.05
N GLY A 172 11.05 3.54 30.07
CA GLY A 172 11.98 2.40 30.06
C GLY A 172 11.41 1.08 29.52
N ILE A 173 10.15 1.08 29.06
CA ILE A 173 9.57 -0.05 28.30
C ILE A 173 10.09 -0.05 26.86
N VAL A 174 10.13 1.12 26.24
CA VAL A 174 10.69 1.35 24.90
C VAL A 174 12.15 1.78 25.01
N PRO A 175 12.97 1.62 23.94
CA PRO A 175 14.33 2.13 23.91
C PRO A 175 14.38 3.62 24.25
N VAL A 176 15.37 4.03 25.06
CA VAL A 176 15.54 5.45 25.44
C VAL A 176 15.69 6.32 24.21
N ASN A 177 16.43 5.85 23.21
CA ASN A 177 16.56 6.51 21.93
C ASN A 177 16.08 5.59 20.80
N ARG A 178 15.37 6.14 19.82
CA ARG A 178 14.86 5.43 18.64
C ARG A 178 15.08 6.24 17.38
N GLY A 179 15.49 5.58 16.30
CA GLY A 179 15.58 6.17 14.97
C GLY A 179 14.30 5.94 14.18
N TYR A 180 13.87 6.95 13.43
CA TYR A 180 12.67 6.86 12.61
C TYR A 180 13.00 7.12 11.14
N LYS A 181 12.50 6.24 10.27
CA LYS A 181 12.44 6.42 8.83
C LYS A 181 10.97 6.61 8.46
N ILE A 182 10.56 7.84 8.20
CA ILE A 182 9.20 8.14 7.76
C ILE A 182 9.17 8.09 6.25
N ARG A 183 8.37 7.16 5.71
CA ARG A 183 8.20 6.95 4.27
C ARG A 183 6.82 7.40 3.85
N PHE A 184 6.75 8.55 3.17
CA PHE A 184 5.55 9.04 2.52
C PHE A 184 5.41 8.37 1.16
N ARG A 185 4.37 7.55 1.01
CA ARG A 185 4.23 6.65 -0.14
C ARG A 185 3.80 7.40 -1.39
N ASN A 186 4.45 7.11 -2.53
CA ASN A 186 4.16 7.73 -3.84
C ASN A 186 4.00 9.26 -3.74
N THR A 187 5.00 9.89 -3.14
CA THR A 187 4.98 11.29 -2.72
C THR A 187 6.27 11.95 -3.18
N ARG A 188 6.18 13.11 -3.84
CA ARG A 188 7.37 13.85 -4.29
C ARG A 188 8.14 14.42 -3.10
N LEU A 189 9.42 14.72 -3.34
CA LEU A 189 10.28 15.36 -2.35
C LEU A 189 9.68 16.72 -1.94
N ALA A 190 9.58 16.97 -0.64
CA ALA A 190 9.14 18.26 -0.14
C ALA A 190 10.23 19.33 -0.36
N ASP A 191 9.81 20.57 -0.62
CA ASP A 191 10.71 21.71 -0.81
C ASP A 191 11.39 22.13 0.52
N ASP A 192 10.68 21.98 1.63
CA ASP A 192 11.16 22.32 2.97
C ASP A 192 10.74 21.24 3.99
N VAL A 193 11.70 20.79 4.79
CA VAL A 193 11.53 19.78 5.82
C VAL A 193 12.16 20.29 7.11
N ILE A 194 11.30 20.56 8.10
CA ILE A 194 11.74 21.06 9.41
C ILE A 194 11.34 20.05 10.47
N VAL A 195 12.36 19.53 11.17
CA VAL A 195 12.18 18.53 12.22
C VAL A 195 12.60 19.10 13.57
N TYR A 196 11.77 18.87 14.59
CA TYR A 196 12.03 19.24 15.97
C TYR A 196 11.92 18.03 16.90
N LEU A 197 12.82 17.97 17.88
CA LEU A 197 12.68 17.15 19.07
C LEU A 197 12.45 18.09 20.26
N GLY A 198 11.25 18.07 20.84
CA GLY A 198 10.81 19.10 21.76
C GLY A 198 10.86 20.48 21.10
N THR A 199 11.73 21.36 21.60
CA THR A 199 11.96 22.70 21.04
C THR A 199 13.21 22.79 20.15
N ASN A 200 14.02 21.74 20.12
CA ASN A 200 15.31 21.75 19.44
C ASN A 200 15.17 21.30 18.00
N ARG A 201 15.71 22.07 17.06
CA ARG A 201 15.76 21.68 15.64
C ARG A 201 16.73 20.51 15.48
N LEU A 202 16.32 19.52 14.69
CA LEU A 202 17.10 18.32 14.41
C LEU A 202 17.52 18.28 12.94
N ASP A 203 18.79 17.94 12.70
CA ASP A 203 19.26 17.65 11.35
C ASP A 203 18.83 16.24 10.94
N VAL A 204 18.24 16.12 9.75
CA VAL A 204 17.69 14.88 9.22
C VAL A 204 18.15 14.66 7.78
N LYS A 205 18.09 13.42 7.32
CA LYS A 205 18.31 13.08 5.91
C LYS A 205 16.97 13.00 5.20
N THR A 206 16.90 13.58 4.01
CA THR A 206 15.71 13.55 3.15
C THR A 206 16.10 13.10 1.76
N TYR A 207 15.37 12.15 1.17
CA TYR A 207 15.65 11.63 -0.15
C TYR A 207 14.41 11.03 -0.80
N LEU A 208 14.49 10.79 -2.11
CA LEU A 208 13.55 9.93 -2.82
C LEU A 208 14.11 8.51 -2.87
N ASP A 209 13.26 7.53 -2.58
CA ASP A 209 13.53 6.11 -2.76
C ASP A 209 12.43 5.56 -3.68
N GLU A 210 12.81 5.32 -4.94
CA GLU A 210 11.86 5.13 -6.05
C GLU A 210 10.86 6.31 -6.12
N ASP A 211 9.57 6.04 -5.93
CA ASP A 211 8.49 7.04 -5.96
C ASP A 211 8.15 7.60 -4.57
N ASP A 212 8.85 7.17 -3.51
CA ASP A 212 8.55 7.59 -2.14
C ASP A 212 9.46 8.70 -1.62
N PHE A 213 8.88 9.61 -0.87
CA PHE A 213 9.61 10.61 -0.10
C PHE A 213 9.93 10.06 1.30
N VAL A 214 11.22 10.05 1.64
CA VAL A 214 11.72 9.55 2.92
C VAL A 214 12.36 10.66 3.74
N VAL A 215 12.00 10.70 5.04
CA VAL A 215 12.67 11.49 6.07
C VAL A 215 13.26 10.55 7.11
N GLU A 216 14.57 10.60 7.32
CA GLU A 216 15.29 9.73 8.26
C GLU A 216 15.94 10.54 9.37
N THR A 217 15.62 10.19 10.62
CA THR A 217 16.14 10.83 11.82
C THR A 217 17.34 10.06 12.39
N PRO A 218 18.26 10.74 13.10
CA PRO A 218 19.14 10.05 14.06
C PRO A 218 18.32 9.37 15.16
N LEU A 219 19.01 8.64 16.06
CA LEU A 219 18.38 8.14 17.28
C LEU A 219 17.96 9.34 18.14
N VAL A 220 16.67 9.44 18.44
CA VAL A 220 16.09 10.54 19.24
C VAL A 220 15.43 10.01 20.50
N ASN A 221 15.41 10.82 21.56
CA ASN A 221 14.80 10.46 22.83
C ASN A 221 13.30 10.17 22.66
N THR A 222 12.84 9.00 23.12
CA THR A 222 11.44 8.57 23.00
C THR A 222 10.48 9.21 24.00
N ASP A 223 11.02 9.88 25.03
CA ASP A 223 10.22 10.66 25.99
C ASP A 223 9.83 12.06 25.46
N GLU A 224 10.43 12.50 24.36
CA GLU A 224 10.20 13.82 23.78
C GLU A 224 9.33 13.74 22.52
N GLN A 225 8.61 14.83 22.23
CA GLN A 225 7.81 14.92 21.01
C GLN A 225 8.73 15.15 19.80
N LEU A 226 8.68 14.26 18.82
CA LEU A 226 9.26 14.45 17.50
C LEU A 226 8.19 15.06 16.58
N SER A 227 8.49 16.20 15.96
CA SER A 227 7.59 16.88 15.02
C SER A 227 8.29 17.07 13.68
N ILE A 228 7.75 16.48 12.62
CA ILE A 228 8.28 16.54 11.25
C ILE A 228 7.29 17.34 10.42
N ASN A 229 7.69 18.52 9.96
CA ASN A 229 6.87 19.39 9.11
C ASN A 229 7.44 19.37 7.69
N CYS A 230 6.61 18.99 6.73
CA CYS A 230 6.96 18.94 5.32
C CYS A 230 6.09 19.93 4.56
N LYS A 231 6.72 20.75 3.72
CA LYS A 231 6.04 21.74 2.86
C LYS A 231 6.58 21.67 1.44
N GLY A 232 5.73 21.98 0.46
CA GLY A 232 6.18 22.14 -0.91
C GLY A 232 5.05 22.49 -1.87
N LYS A 233 5.18 22.10 -3.14
CA LYS A 233 4.16 22.28 -4.19
C LYS A 233 3.96 20.98 -4.97
N ASP A 234 2.69 20.66 -5.23
CA ASP A 234 2.26 19.47 -5.98
C ASP A 234 2.93 18.18 -5.51
N ILE A 235 3.01 18.01 -4.18
CA ILE A 235 3.74 16.92 -3.55
C ILE A 235 3.02 15.57 -3.76
N GLU A 236 1.69 15.58 -3.76
CA GLU A 236 0.89 14.37 -3.94
C GLU A 236 0.76 14.00 -5.41
N ILE A 237 1.07 12.75 -5.73
CA ILE A 237 0.87 12.19 -7.07
C ILE A 237 -0.56 11.62 -7.12
N ASP A 238 -1.42 12.21 -7.95
CA ASP A 238 -2.81 11.76 -8.12
C ASP A 238 -2.97 10.59 -9.11
N ALA A 239 -1.91 9.82 -9.32
CA ALA A 239 -1.93 8.67 -10.21
C ALA A 239 -2.84 7.58 -9.62
N VAL A 240 -4.04 7.46 -10.17
CA VAL A 240 -4.91 6.30 -10.00
C VAL A 240 -4.30 5.15 -10.79
N ARG A 241 -4.25 3.95 -10.20
CA ARG A 241 -3.86 2.76 -10.97
C ARG A 241 -4.92 2.49 -12.02
N LEU A 242 -4.54 2.57 -13.28
CA LEU A 242 -5.41 2.30 -14.41
C LEU A 242 -5.22 0.87 -14.88
N ILE A 243 -6.30 0.24 -15.32
CA ILE A 243 -6.23 -1.08 -15.97
C ILE A 243 -5.30 -1.06 -17.20
N ASN A 244 -5.16 0.11 -17.83
CA ASN A 244 -4.26 0.32 -18.96
C ASN A 244 -2.78 0.10 -18.57
N ASP A 245 -2.35 0.55 -17.39
CA ASP A 245 -0.97 0.31 -16.90
C ASP A 245 -0.68 -1.19 -16.77
N ASP A 246 -1.66 -1.96 -16.29
CA ASP A 246 -1.52 -3.41 -16.14
C ASP A 246 -1.44 -4.10 -17.52
N ILE A 247 -2.28 -3.66 -18.47
CA ILE A 247 -2.29 -4.17 -19.86
C ILE A 247 -0.97 -3.87 -20.57
N ASP A 248 -0.46 -2.65 -20.44
CA ASP A 248 0.83 -2.26 -21.02
C ASP A 248 1.98 -3.10 -20.48
N THR A 249 1.97 -3.37 -19.17
CA THR A 249 2.95 -4.24 -18.53
C THR A 249 2.85 -5.68 -19.04
N ILE A 250 1.62 -6.20 -19.23
CA ILE A 250 1.41 -7.53 -19.83
C ILE A 250 1.99 -7.56 -21.23
N ILE A 251 1.63 -6.61 -22.11
CA ILE A 251 2.12 -6.55 -23.50
C ILE A 251 3.65 -6.49 -23.55
N SER A 252 4.25 -5.68 -22.68
CA SER A 252 5.69 -5.48 -22.59
C SER A 252 6.45 -6.75 -22.17
N ASP A 253 5.88 -7.57 -21.27
CA ASP A 253 6.50 -8.80 -20.78
C ASP A 253 6.45 -9.97 -21.79
N LEU A 254 5.58 -9.90 -22.80
CA LEU A 254 5.40 -10.98 -23.76
C LEU A 254 6.66 -11.23 -24.61
N LYS A 255 6.88 -12.50 -24.96
CA LYS A 255 7.98 -12.94 -25.82
C LYS A 255 7.55 -12.94 -27.30
N ILE A 256 7.15 -11.77 -27.79
CA ILE A 256 6.82 -11.50 -29.20
C ILE A 256 7.67 -10.32 -29.70
N SER A 257 7.72 -10.11 -31.02
CA SER A 257 8.51 -9.02 -31.61
C SER A 257 8.01 -7.64 -31.17
N THR A 258 8.92 -6.67 -31.06
CA THR A 258 8.59 -5.28 -30.68
C THR A 258 7.53 -4.68 -31.60
N ILE A 259 7.62 -4.92 -32.91
CA ILE A 259 6.63 -4.48 -33.90
C ILE A 259 5.24 -5.04 -33.58
N LEU A 260 5.14 -6.30 -33.17
CA LEU A 260 3.85 -6.89 -32.77
C LEU A 260 3.34 -6.29 -31.46
N LYS A 261 4.21 -6.00 -30.48
CA LYS A 261 3.82 -5.32 -29.24
C LYS A 261 3.23 -3.94 -29.51
N GLU A 262 3.88 -3.14 -30.35
CA GLU A 262 3.40 -1.82 -30.75
C GLU A 262 2.03 -1.89 -31.43
N LYS A 263 1.83 -2.84 -32.36
CA LYS A 263 0.54 -3.03 -33.03
C LYS A 263 -0.55 -3.47 -32.08
N VAL A 264 -0.25 -4.40 -31.16
CA VAL A 264 -1.20 -4.83 -30.14
C VAL A 264 -1.55 -3.66 -29.22
N SER A 265 -0.56 -2.92 -28.72
CA SER A 265 -0.77 -1.75 -27.86
C SER A 265 -1.67 -0.72 -28.56
N ALA A 266 -1.37 -0.39 -29.83
CA ALA A 266 -2.20 0.51 -30.63
C ALA A 266 -3.67 0.04 -30.75
N ILE A 267 -3.92 -1.27 -30.82
CA ILE A 267 -5.28 -1.84 -30.85
C ILE A 267 -5.93 -1.82 -29.45
N MET A 268 -5.20 -2.19 -28.41
CA MET A 268 -5.74 -2.30 -27.05
C MET A 268 -6.17 -0.92 -26.52
N PHE A 269 -5.39 0.12 -26.80
CA PHE A 269 -5.62 1.49 -26.33
C PHE A 269 -6.32 2.40 -27.35
N SER A 270 -6.82 1.86 -28.48
CA SER A 270 -7.63 2.66 -29.40
C SER A 270 -9.02 2.96 -28.82
N GLU A 271 -9.69 3.96 -29.38
CA GLU A 271 -11.09 4.30 -29.09
C GLU A 271 -12.10 3.34 -29.77
N ASP A 272 -11.62 2.27 -30.43
CA ASP A 272 -12.50 1.32 -31.10
C ASP A 272 -13.32 0.50 -30.11
N ASP A 273 -14.53 0.11 -30.53
CA ASP A 273 -15.35 -0.83 -29.77
C ASP A 273 -14.68 -2.21 -29.65
N ILE A 274 -15.07 -2.97 -28.63
CA ILE A 274 -14.47 -4.26 -28.31
C ILE A 274 -14.61 -5.26 -29.47
N LYS A 275 -15.68 -5.20 -30.26
CA LYS A 275 -15.86 -6.11 -31.41
C LYS A 275 -14.83 -5.79 -32.49
N LYS A 276 -14.59 -4.51 -32.79
CA LYS A 276 -13.55 -4.06 -33.73
C LYS A 276 -12.16 -4.43 -33.25
N LYS A 277 -11.83 -4.18 -31.98
CA LYS A 277 -10.54 -4.58 -31.38
C LYS A 277 -10.30 -6.08 -31.53
N ARG A 278 -11.31 -6.92 -31.24
CA ARG A 278 -11.23 -8.39 -31.42
C ARG A 278 -10.96 -8.79 -32.88
N ILE A 279 -11.54 -8.09 -33.85
CA ILE A 279 -11.28 -8.34 -35.28
C ILE A 279 -9.84 -7.94 -35.64
N GLN A 280 -9.38 -6.77 -35.20
CA GLN A 280 -8.02 -6.27 -35.47
C GLN A 280 -6.95 -7.20 -34.87
N ILE A 281 -7.13 -7.66 -33.62
CA ILE A 281 -6.23 -8.64 -32.99
C ILE A 281 -6.15 -9.94 -33.82
N ARG A 282 -7.28 -10.46 -34.30
CA ARG A 282 -7.28 -11.67 -35.15
C ARG A 282 -6.54 -11.45 -36.47
N LYS A 283 -6.60 -10.25 -37.06
CA LYS A 283 -5.88 -9.93 -38.30
C LYS A 283 -4.35 -9.93 -38.13
N LEU A 284 -3.84 -9.80 -36.91
CA LEU A 284 -2.40 -9.91 -36.64
C LEU A 284 -1.86 -11.33 -36.83
N ALA A 285 -2.72 -12.36 -36.95
CA ALA A 285 -2.31 -13.70 -37.35
C ALA A 285 -1.51 -13.70 -38.66
N ALA A 286 -1.98 -12.93 -39.66
CA ALA A 286 -1.30 -12.78 -40.95
C ALA A 286 0.07 -12.08 -40.85
N GLN A 287 0.37 -11.49 -39.69
CA GLN A 287 1.60 -10.75 -39.41
C GLN A 287 2.52 -11.51 -38.43
N GLY A 288 2.21 -12.78 -38.15
CA GLY A 288 3.03 -13.66 -37.32
C GLY A 288 2.67 -13.68 -35.84
N LEU A 289 1.54 -13.09 -35.43
CA LEU A 289 1.04 -13.25 -34.05
C LEU A 289 0.47 -14.66 -33.88
N GLY A 290 1.12 -15.50 -33.07
CA GLY A 290 0.68 -16.87 -32.84
C GLY A 290 -0.70 -16.99 -32.18
N ASP A 291 -1.44 -18.05 -32.52
CA ASP A 291 -2.81 -18.30 -32.04
C ASP A 291 -2.96 -18.27 -30.51
N LEU A 292 -1.92 -18.69 -29.79
CA LEU A 292 -1.88 -18.65 -28.33
C LEU A 292 -2.04 -17.21 -27.80
N PHE A 293 -1.29 -16.26 -28.37
CA PHE A 293 -1.34 -14.85 -28.00
C PHE A 293 -2.63 -14.20 -28.47
N ILE A 294 -3.15 -14.59 -29.64
CA ILE A 294 -4.48 -14.12 -30.11
C ILE A 294 -5.55 -14.50 -29.10
N LYS A 295 -5.63 -15.77 -28.70
CA LYS A 295 -6.61 -16.24 -27.70
C LYS A 295 -6.47 -15.49 -26.38
N MET A 296 -5.23 -15.27 -25.93
CA MET A 296 -4.93 -14.50 -24.73
C MET A 296 -5.45 -13.05 -24.82
N PHE A 297 -5.18 -12.32 -25.89
CA PHE A 297 -5.66 -10.94 -26.05
C PHE A 297 -7.18 -10.86 -26.20
N LEU A 298 -7.82 -11.84 -26.84
CA LEU A 298 -9.28 -11.92 -26.89
C LEU A 298 -9.89 -12.09 -25.50
N LYS A 299 -9.27 -12.92 -24.64
CA LYS A 299 -9.66 -13.11 -23.24
C LYS A 299 -9.40 -11.84 -22.42
N LEU A 300 -8.31 -11.13 -22.67
CA LEU A 300 -8.01 -9.84 -22.03
C LEU A 300 -9.06 -8.78 -22.37
N LEU A 301 -9.48 -8.68 -23.64
CA LEU A 301 -10.56 -7.80 -24.08
C LEU A 301 -11.91 -8.15 -23.45
N GLU A 302 -12.15 -9.43 -23.14
CA GLU A 302 -13.36 -9.87 -22.45
C GLU A 302 -13.35 -9.41 -20.99
N TYR A 303 -12.23 -9.53 -20.28
CA TYR A 303 -12.10 -8.99 -18.92
C TYR A 303 -12.32 -7.48 -18.87
N ILE A 304 -11.77 -6.74 -19.84
CA ILE A 304 -11.98 -5.28 -19.92
C ILE A 304 -13.47 -4.95 -20.17
N SER A 305 -14.20 -5.82 -20.88
CA SER A 305 -15.62 -5.60 -21.20
C SER A 305 -16.57 -5.81 -20.02
N GLU A 306 -16.14 -6.51 -18.98
CA GLU A 306 -16.93 -6.73 -17.75
C GLU A 306 -16.93 -5.50 -16.83
N PHE A 307 -16.34 -4.39 -17.28
CA PHE A 307 -16.09 -3.16 -16.52
C PHE A 307 -16.69 -1.91 -17.19
#